data_AF-A0A673JWK9-F1
#
_entry.id   AF-A0A673JWK9-F1
#
_cell.length_a   1.000
_cell.length_b   1.000
_cell.length_c   1.000
_cell.angle_alpha   90.00
_cell.angle_beta   90.00
_cell.angle_gamma   90.00
#
_symmetry.space_group_name_H-M   'P 1'
#
loop_
_entity.id
_entity.type
_entity.pdbx_description
1 polymer ?
#
loop_
_entity_poly.entity_id
_entity_poly.type
_entity_poly.pdbx_seq_one_letter_code
_entity_poly.pdbx_strand_id
1 'polypeptide(L)'
;FMHCTELSQWSPSAVEGPFRRFAIHGDTRATGKDMNGKNWSKLCKDCGIIDGKGITLTDVDIVFSKVKNKSARTITYSQFKEALEELARKRFRDKTQLFSTLIIIRNVY
;
A
#
# COMPACT_ATOMS: atom_id res chain seq x y z
N PHE A 1 -10.11 8.78 -24.71
CA PHE A 1 -11.14 9.37 -23.84
C PHE A 1 -11.82 8.24 -23.08
N MET A 2 -11.18 7.75 -22.00
CA MET A 2 -11.78 6.72 -21.14
C MET A 2 -12.82 7.39 -20.25
N HIS A 3 -14.02 6.82 -20.24
CA HIS A 3 -15.21 7.33 -19.60
C HIS A 3 -15.08 7.30 -18.07
N CYS A 4 -15.50 8.39 -17.41
CA CYS A 4 -15.52 8.60 -15.96
C CYS A 4 -16.46 7.66 -15.17
N THR A 5 -17.05 6.63 -15.77
CA THR A 5 -18.04 5.74 -15.14
C THR A 5 -17.43 4.52 -14.42
N GLU A 6 -16.15 4.19 -14.63
CA GLU A 6 -15.49 3.09 -13.91
C GLU A 6 -14.94 3.49 -12.52
N LEU A 7 -14.98 4.77 -12.16
CA LEU A 7 -14.56 5.23 -10.83
C LEU A 7 -15.52 4.75 -9.71
N SER A 8 -16.74 4.32 -10.07
CA SER A 8 -17.76 3.80 -9.13
C SER A 8 -17.55 2.34 -8.73
N GLN A 9 -16.60 1.62 -9.34
CA GLN A 9 -16.31 0.22 -8.99
C GLN A 9 -15.18 0.06 -7.97
N TRP A 10 -14.56 1.16 -7.54
CA TRP A 10 -13.44 1.12 -6.64
C TRP A 10 -13.89 0.96 -5.18
N SER A 11 -14.19 -0.29 -4.84
CA SER A 11 -14.57 -0.67 -3.48
C SER A 11 -13.34 -0.60 -2.54
N PRO A 12 -13.47 -0.02 -1.33
CA PRO A 12 -12.47 -0.10 -0.25
C PRO A 12 -12.08 -1.54 0.13
N SER A 13 -12.82 -2.56 -0.32
CA SER A 13 -12.50 -3.97 -0.13
C SER A 13 -11.45 -4.51 -1.12
N ALA A 14 -11.13 -3.78 -2.19
CA ALA A 14 -10.14 -4.22 -3.18
C ALA A 14 -8.72 -4.34 -2.56
N VAL A 15 -8.35 -3.43 -1.67
CA VAL A 15 -7.05 -3.47 -0.97
C VAL A 15 -6.94 -4.53 0.11
N GLU A 16 -8.07 -5.04 0.61
CA GLU A 16 -8.09 -6.00 1.71
C GLU A 16 -7.62 -7.39 1.27
N GLY A 17 -7.91 -7.79 0.03
CA GLY A 17 -7.49 -9.08 -0.53
C GLY A 17 -5.97 -9.25 -0.59
N PRO A 18 -5.24 -8.34 -1.29
CA PRO A 18 -3.79 -8.33 -1.33
C PRO A 18 -3.19 -8.15 0.07
N PHE A 19 -3.74 -7.24 0.89
CA PHE A 19 -3.27 -7.04 2.26
C PHE A 19 -3.31 -8.35 3.05
N ARG A 20 -4.44 -9.06 3.07
CA ARG A 20 -4.56 -10.35 3.77
C ARG A 20 -3.58 -11.40 3.24
N ARG A 21 -3.44 -11.51 1.92
CA ARG A 21 -2.52 -12.47 1.28
C ARG A 21 -1.08 -12.23 1.72
N PHE A 22 -0.63 -10.98 1.72
CA PHE A 22 0.73 -10.62 2.13
C PHE A 22 0.89 -10.56 3.66
N ALA A 23 -0.16 -10.28 4.43
CA ALA A 23 -0.13 -10.24 5.89
C ALA A 23 0.11 -11.63 6.48
N ILE A 24 -0.44 -12.69 5.89
CA ILE A 24 -0.19 -14.09 6.30
C ILE A 24 1.04 -14.73 5.65
N HIS A 25 1.66 -14.05 4.68
CA HIS A 25 2.72 -14.62 3.88
C HIS A 25 3.99 -14.86 4.72
N GLY A 26 4.40 -16.11 4.83
CA GLY A 26 5.62 -16.51 5.53
C GLY A 26 5.54 -16.48 7.06
N ASP A 27 4.37 -16.21 7.65
CA ASP A 27 4.15 -16.24 9.10
C ASP A 27 2.89 -17.07 9.41
N THR A 28 3.10 -18.34 9.81
CA THR A 28 2.02 -19.28 10.12
C THR A 28 1.22 -18.90 11.37
N ARG A 29 1.68 -17.89 12.14
CA ARG A 29 0.96 -17.34 13.30
C ARG A 29 0.23 -16.03 12.99
N ALA A 30 0.43 -15.46 11.80
CA ALA A 30 -0.21 -14.21 11.43
C ALA A 30 -1.71 -14.42 11.18
N THR A 31 -2.52 -13.56 11.79
CA THR A 31 -3.99 -13.62 11.69
C THR A 31 -4.54 -12.92 10.44
N GLY A 32 -3.65 -12.34 9.62
CA GLY A 32 -4.02 -11.51 8.47
C GLY A 32 -4.59 -10.14 8.85
N LYS A 33 -4.55 -9.76 10.14
CA LYS A 33 -4.99 -8.44 10.63
C LYS A 33 -3.90 -7.38 10.55
N ASP A 34 -2.64 -7.80 10.67
CA ASP A 34 -1.49 -6.93 10.73
C ASP A 34 -0.39 -7.42 9.77
N MET A 35 0.36 -6.48 9.21
CA MET A 35 1.44 -6.75 8.26
C MET A 35 2.78 -6.30 8.84
N ASN A 36 3.81 -7.14 8.75
CA ASN A 36 5.17 -6.77 9.15
C ASN A 36 5.88 -5.95 8.04
N GLY A 37 6.96 -5.26 8.41
CA GLY A 37 7.72 -4.42 7.47
C GLY A 37 8.32 -5.21 6.29
N LYS A 38 8.72 -6.47 6.51
CA LYS A 38 9.27 -7.32 5.45
C LYS A 38 8.21 -7.62 4.38
N ASN A 39 6.98 -7.95 4.79
CA ASN A 39 5.86 -8.25 3.91
C ASN A 39 5.34 -6.98 3.21
N TRP A 40 5.35 -5.84 3.91
CA TRP A 40 5.07 -4.54 3.32
C TRP A 40 6.05 -4.20 2.18
N SER A 41 7.36 -4.29 2.44
CA SER A 41 8.37 -4.01 1.42
C SER A 41 8.33 -5.00 0.26
N LYS A 42 7.91 -6.26 0.50
CA LYS A 42 7.64 -7.25 -0.56
C LYS A 42 6.42 -6.86 -1.39
N LEU A 43 5.31 -6.50 -0.77
CA LEU A 43 4.10 -6.04 -1.47
C LEU A 43 4.41 -4.81 -2.33
N CYS A 44 5.14 -3.83 -1.80
CA CYS A 44 5.51 -2.64 -2.56
C CYS A 44 6.41 -2.96 -3.78
N LYS A 45 7.24 -4.00 -3.71
CA LYS A 45 8.03 -4.46 -4.87
C LYS A 45 7.17 -5.26 -5.85
N ASP A 46 6.46 -6.26 -5.37
CA ASP A 46 5.65 -7.18 -6.19
C ASP A 46 4.52 -6.43 -6.92
N CYS A 47 3.95 -5.39 -6.29
CA CYS A 47 2.92 -4.54 -6.87
C CYS A 47 3.47 -3.32 -7.64
N GLY A 48 4.78 -3.26 -7.91
CA GLY A 48 5.40 -2.19 -8.70
C GLY A 48 5.28 -0.77 -8.09
N ILE A 49 5.02 -0.67 -6.78
CA ILE A 49 4.98 0.62 -6.07
C ILE A 49 6.38 1.23 -5.99
N ILE A 50 7.39 0.38 -5.77
CA ILE A 50 8.80 0.74 -5.87
C ILE A 50 9.18 0.70 -7.34
N ASP A 51 9.32 1.87 -7.95
CA ASP A 51 9.71 2.01 -9.36
C ASP A 51 11.20 2.31 -9.54
N GLY A 52 11.95 2.47 -8.43
CA GLY A 52 13.37 2.79 -8.45
C GLY A 52 13.71 4.19 -8.98
N LYS A 53 12.71 5.03 -9.28
CA LYS A 53 12.89 6.41 -9.77
C LYS A 53 12.30 7.43 -8.79
N GLY A 54 11.01 7.31 -8.50
CA GLY A 54 10.29 8.22 -7.61
C GLY A 54 10.04 7.64 -6.21
N ILE A 55 9.83 6.33 -6.11
CA ILE A 55 9.70 5.63 -4.82
C ILE A 55 10.79 4.57 -4.72
N THR A 56 11.61 4.71 -3.68
CA THR A 56 12.67 3.77 -3.33
C THR A 56 12.26 2.88 -2.15
N LEU A 57 13.00 1.79 -1.93
CA LEU A 57 12.81 0.95 -0.74
C LEU A 57 12.96 1.77 0.56
N THR A 58 13.90 2.71 0.58
CA THR A 58 14.09 3.64 1.71
C THR A 58 12.84 4.46 1.98
N ASP A 59 12.16 4.95 0.94
CA ASP A 59 10.91 5.70 1.11
C ASP A 59 9.79 4.84 1.68
N VAL A 60 9.70 3.60 1.22
CA VAL A 60 8.74 2.59 1.72
C VAL A 60 9.00 2.28 3.19
N ASP A 61 10.26 2.15 3.60
CA ASP A 61 10.64 1.91 5.01
C ASP A 61 10.42 3.15 5.89
N ILE A 62 10.63 4.36 5.37
CA ILE A 62 10.33 5.62 6.05
C ILE A 62 8.82 5.73 6.29
N VAL A 63 8.00 5.50 5.26
CA VAL A 63 6.54 5.57 5.37
C VAL A 63 6.03 4.51 6.35
N PHE A 64 6.55 3.28 6.26
CA PHE A 64 6.23 2.21 7.21
C PHE A 64 6.52 2.63 8.65
N SER A 65 7.70 3.22 8.86
CA SER A 65 8.13 3.70 10.18
C SER A 65 7.32 4.91 10.68
N LYS A 66 6.77 5.71 9.75
CA LYS A 66 5.92 6.86 10.05
C LYS A 66 4.51 6.45 10.49
N VAL A 67 3.90 5.47 9.81
CA VAL A 67 2.51 5.06 10.11
C VAL A 67 2.42 4.06 11.26
N LYS A 68 3.46 3.27 11.50
CA LYS A 68 3.47 2.29 12.59
C LYS A 68 3.62 2.99 13.94
N ASN A 69 3.05 2.39 14.98
CA ASN A 69 3.28 2.87 16.35
C ASN A 69 4.75 2.70 16.73
N LYS A 70 5.30 3.60 17.57
CA LYS A 70 6.73 3.60 17.96
C LYS A 70 7.26 2.23 18.44
N SER A 71 6.43 1.48 19.16
CA SER A 71 6.77 0.14 19.69
C SER A 71 6.33 -1.03 18.77
N ALA A 72 5.50 -0.75 17.74
CA ALA A 72 4.98 -1.79 16.87
C ALA A 72 6.01 -2.23 15.82
N ARG A 73 6.00 -3.55 15.57
CA ARG A 73 6.75 -4.22 14.49
C ARG A 73 5.89 -4.51 13.26
N THR A 74 4.59 -4.26 13.38
CA THR A 74 3.56 -4.50 12.37
C THR A 74 2.68 -3.26 12.22
N ILE A 75 1.96 -3.18 11.09
CA ILE A 75 0.95 -2.16 10.81
C ILE A 75 -0.40 -2.83 10.62
N THR A 76 -1.46 -2.17 11.07
CA THR A 76 -2.84 -2.62 10.83
C THR A 76 -3.30 -2.24 9.43
N TYR A 77 -4.47 -2.74 8.99
CA TYR A 77 -5.07 -2.34 7.72
C TYR A 77 -5.31 -0.83 7.58
N SER A 78 -5.63 -0.13 8.68
CA SER A 78 -5.80 1.33 8.65
C SER A 78 -4.50 2.03 8.33
N GLN A 79 -3.43 1.66 9.03
CA GLN A 79 -2.09 2.21 8.83
C GLN A 79 -1.52 1.85 7.46
N PHE A 80 -1.84 0.66 6.94
CA PHE A 80 -1.51 0.26 5.58
C PHE A 80 -2.13 1.19 4.54
N LYS A 81 -3.42 1.55 4.68
CA LYS A 81 -4.06 2.51 3.78
C LYS A 81 -3.39 3.89 3.86
N GLU A 82 -3.12 4.38 5.07
CA GLU A 82 -2.39 5.65 5.27
C GLU A 82 -0.99 5.62 4.63
N ALA A 83 -0.29 4.49 4.72
CA ALA A 83 1.01 4.31 4.09
C ALA A 83 0.92 4.36 2.57
N LEU A 84 -0.07 3.68 1.99
CA LEU A 84 -0.31 3.75 0.54
C LEU A 84 -0.63 5.18 0.08
N GLU A 85 -1.40 5.93 0.86
CA GLU A 85 -1.69 7.33 0.57
C GLU A 85 -0.43 8.21 0.64
N GLU A 86 0.45 8.00 1.63
CA GLU A 86 1.74 8.70 1.69
C GLU A 86 2.62 8.41 0.47
N LEU A 87 2.69 7.15 0.05
CA LEU A 87 3.43 6.76 -1.15
C LEU A 87 2.77 7.36 -2.40
N ALA A 88 1.44 7.33 -2.51
CA ALA A 88 0.70 7.95 -3.60
C ALA A 88 0.99 9.45 -3.71
N ARG A 89 0.98 10.17 -2.59
CA ARG A 89 1.34 11.61 -2.52
C ARG A 89 2.78 11.85 -2.96
N LYS A 90 3.72 11.00 -2.52
CA LYS A 90 5.14 11.14 -2.88
C LYS A 90 5.38 10.89 -4.37
N ARG A 91 4.71 9.89 -4.94
CA ARG A 91 4.81 9.51 -6.36
C ARG A 91 4.14 10.49 -7.30
N PHE A 92 2.99 11.02 -6.90
CA PHE A 92 2.14 11.88 -7.73
C PHE A 92 1.86 13.20 -7.00
N ARG A 93 2.87 14.08 -6.94
CA ARG A 93 2.72 15.40 -6.30
C ARG A 93 1.68 16.29 -6.99
N ASP A 94 1.36 16.01 -8.25
CA ASP A 94 0.55 16.88 -9.11
C ASP A 94 -0.85 16.30 -9.44
N LYS A 95 -1.25 15.19 -8.80
CA LYS A 95 -2.56 14.54 -9.02
C LYS A 95 -3.40 14.56 -7.74
N THR A 96 -4.72 14.68 -7.90
CA THR A 96 -5.70 14.59 -6.82
C THR A 96 -5.53 13.26 -6.08
N GLN A 97 -5.57 13.26 -4.73
CA GLN A 97 -5.34 12.09 -3.87
C GLN A 97 -6.09 10.83 -4.33
N LEU A 98 -7.33 10.97 -4.80
CA LEU A 98 -8.13 9.86 -5.33
C LEU A 98 -7.47 9.17 -6.54
N PHE A 99 -6.96 9.93 -7.51
CA PHE A 99 -6.37 9.38 -8.73
C PHE A 99 -5.02 8.69 -8.47
N SER A 100 -4.23 9.22 -7.55
CA SER A 100 -2.91 8.68 -7.23
C SER A 100 -3.00 7.36 -6.44
N THR A 101 -3.97 7.24 -5.53
CA THR A 101 -4.25 5.97 -4.83
C THR A 101 -4.86 4.93 -5.79
N LEU A 102 -5.70 5.34 -6.74
CA LEU A 102 -6.24 4.49 -7.82
C LEU A 102 -5.15 3.82 -8.67
N ILE A 103 -4.10 4.55 -9.06
CA ILE A 103 -3.01 3.98 -9.88
C ILE A 103 -2.18 2.94 -9.11
N ILE A 104 -1.96 3.18 -7.82
CA ILE A 104 -1.24 2.21 -6.98
C ILE A 104 -2.07 0.94 -6.82
N ILE A 105 -3.37 1.06 -6.51
CA ILE A 105 -4.23 -0.12 -6.33
C ILE A 105 -4.44 -0.89 -7.65
N ARG A 106 -4.42 -0.22 -8.81
CA ARG A 106 -4.46 -0.88 -10.13
C ARG A 106 -3.19 -1.69 -10.47
N ASN A 107 -2.07 -1.49 -9.77
CA ASN A 107 -0.87 -2.34 -9.91
C ASN A 107 -0.76 -3.38 -8.80
N VAL A 108 -1.55 -3.24 -7.73
CA VAL A 108 -1.68 -4.25 -6.67
C VAL A 108 -2.62 -5.40 -7.11
N TYR A 109 -3.49 -5.14 -8.10
CA TYR A 109 -4.23 -6.14 -8.90
C TYR A 109 -3.52 -6.40 -10.23
#